data_AF-A0A1I1V623-F1
#
_entry.id   AF-A0A1I1V623-F1
#
_cell.length_a   1.000
_cell.length_b   1.000
_cell.length_c   1.000
_cell.angle_alpha   90.00
_cell.angle_beta   90.00
_cell.angle_gamma   90.00
#
_symmetry.space_group_name_H-M   'P 1'
#
loop_
_entity.id
_entity.type
_entity.pdbx_description
1 polymer ?
#
loop_
_entity_poly.entity_id
_entity_poly.type
_entity_poly.pdbx_seq_one_letter_code
_entity_poly.pdbx_strand_id
1 'polypeptide(L)'
;MSLPRTAPNELVYTHGYYAALSPGVIATALESRGLRAPDLQAPLCYFELGMGFGVSLLANAASFPHMRFFGNDFNPAHVAYARDLARDAGLGNVDVFEDGFEELLDRDLPAMDIIVMHGVYSWVSPALRQAIVRFVERRLKPGGVVYVSYNALPGWAPLLPLRELFHLHAAHVAAPDADAAGQLQGALDFIHALSACGQGYLQSHPAVQERLRHAQAEGPHYALHEYVGPDSHPLYFHQVASEFAPLGLAFAAPAVLAEQVDSACLSEGLRDLLASTPDPVLRETLRDYGLDRSFRRDLFVRGAAALSPADRAARLLEREWVLAVQREAVPQCAARDLVAQRLGEGALNDVLDALAAAPARVRDLLSRPALGGLDSAALHEALMLLASSDVVMPALPAALRAAARAPVQAFNAAVLARGGSDGTRHLVSGASGLAVEWSAPALWQIRAAQRHAGDPQAIAREMVDAMGGPEVQDFDAMAASAQRYLDRRAPLLRRLEVL
;
A
#
# COMPACT_ATOMS: atom_id res chain seq x y z
N MET A 1 5.45 -25.58 25.75
CA MET A 1 4.83 -24.44 26.45
C MET A 1 4.89 -23.29 25.46
N SER A 2 3.75 -22.95 24.83
CA SER A 2 3.69 -21.89 23.83
C SER A 2 4.07 -20.57 24.47
N LEU A 3 4.74 -19.69 23.72
CA LEU A 3 4.94 -18.29 24.10
C LEU A 3 3.61 -17.74 24.68
N PRO A 4 3.66 -16.93 25.75
CA PRO A 4 2.46 -16.32 26.29
C PRO A 4 1.73 -15.67 25.11
N ARG A 5 0.44 -16.02 24.95
CA ARG A 5 -0.47 -15.27 24.09
C ARG A 5 -0.40 -13.84 24.61
N THR A 6 0.42 -13.01 24.00
CA THR A 6 0.39 -11.58 24.28
C THR A 6 -1.06 -11.17 24.11
N ALA A 7 -1.60 -10.43 25.08
CA ALA A 7 -2.87 -9.78 24.87
C ALA A 7 -2.75 -9.05 23.52
N PRO A 8 -3.69 -9.20 22.58
CA PRO A 8 -3.59 -8.63 21.23
C PRO A 8 -3.36 -7.10 21.15
N ASN A 9 -3.28 -6.43 22.31
CA ASN A 9 -3.35 -4.99 22.52
C ASN A 9 -2.00 -4.27 22.73
N GLU A 10 -0.85 -4.96 22.74
CA GLU A 10 0.47 -4.31 22.93
C GLU A 10 1.44 -4.55 21.76
N LEU A 11 0.90 -4.59 20.54
CA LEU A 11 1.69 -4.57 19.32
C LEU A 11 1.74 -3.11 18.82
N VAL A 12 2.94 -2.62 18.49
CA VAL A 12 3.11 -1.29 17.91
C VAL A 12 2.58 -1.32 16.48
N TYR A 13 1.28 -1.11 16.33
CA TYR A 13 0.64 -0.96 15.04
C TYR A 13 1.02 0.38 14.43
N THR A 14 1.27 0.41 13.12
CA THR A 14 1.61 1.63 12.39
C THR A 14 0.37 2.24 11.76
N HIS A 15 0.35 3.57 11.63
CA HIS A 15 -0.69 4.30 10.91
C HIS A 15 -0.38 4.28 9.39
N GLY A 16 -0.32 3.08 8.83
CA GLY A 16 0.08 2.84 7.44
C GLY A 16 -1.02 3.12 6.41
N TYR A 17 -0.63 3.65 5.26
CA TYR A 17 -1.47 3.73 4.07
C TYR A 17 -0.96 2.77 2.99
N TYR A 18 -1.89 2.06 2.34
CA TYR A 18 -1.55 1.07 1.30
C TYR A 18 -2.28 1.38 0.00
N ALA A 19 -1.58 1.96 -0.98
CA ALA A 19 -2.17 2.35 -2.26
C ALA A 19 -2.86 1.21 -3.02
N ALA A 20 -2.38 -0.02 -2.85
CA ALA A 20 -2.96 -1.21 -3.49
C ALA A 20 -4.40 -1.52 -3.03
N LEU A 21 -4.86 -0.91 -1.93
CA LEU A 21 -6.24 -1.03 -1.43
C LEU A 21 -7.21 -0.05 -2.08
N SER A 22 -6.70 0.96 -2.78
CA SER A 22 -7.55 1.96 -3.44
C SER A 22 -8.42 1.31 -4.52
N PRO A 23 -9.75 1.58 -4.54
CA PRO A 23 -10.61 1.19 -5.66
C PRO A 23 -10.06 1.62 -7.02
N GLY A 24 -9.42 2.80 -7.09
CA GLY A 24 -8.78 3.31 -8.31
C GLY A 24 -7.62 2.45 -8.81
N VAL A 25 -6.77 2.00 -7.89
CA VAL A 25 -5.62 1.11 -8.22
C VAL A 25 -6.09 -0.29 -8.56
N ILE A 26 -7.05 -0.83 -7.80
CA ILE A 26 -7.67 -2.14 -8.10
C ILE A 26 -8.28 -2.14 -9.50
N ALA A 27 -9.05 -1.12 -9.85
CA ALA A 27 -9.64 -1.01 -11.19
C ALA A 27 -8.56 -0.89 -12.28
N THR A 28 -7.52 -0.09 -12.03
CA THR A 28 -6.38 0.05 -12.95
C THR A 28 -5.67 -1.29 -13.16
N ALA A 29 -5.43 -2.05 -12.09
CA ALA A 29 -4.76 -3.34 -12.15
C ALA A 29 -5.56 -4.40 -12.95
N LEU A 30 -6.88 -4.44 -12.78
CA LEU A 30 -7.75 -5.37 -13.51
C LEU A 30 -7.84 -5.00 -15.01
N GLU A 31 -8.05 -3.73 -15.33
CA GLU A 31 -8.13 -3.28 -16.72
C GLU A 31 -6.81 -3.45 -17.47
N SER A 32 -5.68 -3.30 -16.76
CA SER A 32 -4.34 -3.56 -17.31
C SER A 32 -4.17 -5.01 -17.77
N ARG A 33 -4.79 -5.96 -17.06
CA ARG A 33 -4.89 -7.38 -17.47
C ARG A 33 -6.03 -7.67 -18.45
N GLY A 34 -6.76 -6.66 -18.92
CA GLY A 34 -7.86 -6.84 -19.86
C GLY A 34 -9.10 -7.45 -19.21
N LEU A 35 -9.29 -7.27 -17.91
CA LEU A 35 -10.47 -7.73 -17.17
C LEU A 35 -11.41 -6.56 -16.90
N ARG A 36 -12.70 -6.84 -16.79
CA ARG A 36 -13.69 -5.87 -16.31
C ARG A 36 -13.39 -5.52 -14.85
N ALA A 37 -13.27 -4.23 -14.57
CA ALA A 37 -13.14 -3.70 -13.22
C ALA A 37 -14.50 -3.24 -12.67
N PRO A 38 -14.63 -3.09 -11.33
CA PRO A 38 -15.73 -2.36 -10.73
C PRO A 38 -15.84 -0.94 -11.31
N ASP A 39 -17.06 -0.50 -11.60
CA ASP A 39 -17.31 0.86 -12.08
C ASP A 39 -17.16 1.86 -10.93
N LEU A 40 -16.09 2.65 -10.96
CA LEU A 40 -15.78 3.62 -9.90
C LEU A 40 -16.81 4.76 -9.81
N GLN A 41 -17.68 4.95 -10.80
CA GLN A 41 -18.78 5.93 -10.73
C GLN A 41 -20.03 5.37 -10.06
N ALA A 42 -20.13 4.05 -9.92
CA ALA A 42 -21.25 3.41 -9.24
C ALA A 42 -21.12 3.52 -7.71
N PRO A 43 -22.24 3.45 -6.96
CA PRO A 43 -22.24 3.47 -5.49
C PRO A 43 -21.82 2.10 -4.94
N LEU A 44 -20.54 1.76 -5.08
CA LEU A 44 -19.98 0.49 -4.63
C LEU A 44 -19.99 0.35 -3.11
N CYS A 45 -20.03 -0.89 -2.62
CA CYS A 45 -19.80 -1.27 -1.24
C CYS A 45 -18.40 -1.90 -1.11
N TYR A 46 -17.58 -1.34 -0.22
CA TYR A 46 -16.20 -1.75 0.04
C TYR A 46 -16.04 -2.21 1.49
N PHE A 47 -15.31 -3.29 1.72
CA PHE A 47 -14.99 -3.77 3.06
C PHE A 47 -13.48 -3.98 3.25
N GLU A 48 -12.92 -3.43 4.33
CA GLU A 48 -11.53 -3.65 4.76
C GLU A 48 -11.49 -4.54 6.01
N LEU A 49 -10.99 -5.78 5.83
CA LEU A 49 -10.83 -6.75 6.90
C LEU A 49 -9.51 -6.51 7.63
N GLY A 50 -9.57 -6.29 8.95
CA GLY A 50 -8.39 -6.00 9.76
C GLY A 50 -7.77 -4.64 9.40
N MET A 51 -8.55 -3.58 9.53
CA MET A 51 -8.22 -2.24 9.02
C MET A 51 -7.09 -1.53 9.80
N GLY A 52 -6.65 -2.05 10.95
CA GLY A 52 -5.74 -1.34 11.83
C GLY A 52 -6.33 0.02 12.24
N PHE A 53 -5.52 1.07 12.25
CA PHE A 53 -5.99 2.44 12.48
C PHE A 53 -6.89 3.02 11.36
N GLY A 54 -7.19 2.26 10.31
CA GLY A 54 -8.18 2.64 9.28
C GLY A 54 -7.73 3.75 8.33
N VAL A 55 -6.43 4.06 8.25
CA VAL A 55 -5.92 5.17 7.40
C VAL A 55 -6.26 4.95 5.92
N SER A 56 -6.09 3.73 5.40
CA SER A 56 -6.44 3.39 4.01
C SER A 56 -7.95 3.45 3.78
N LEU A 57 -8.73 2.85 4.68
CA LEU A 57 -10.20 2.88 4.66
C LEU A 57 -10.75 4.32 4.59
N LEU A 58 -10.26 5.20 5.47
CA LEU A 58 -10.75 6.58 5.57
C LEU A 58 -10.27 7.45 4.41
N ALA A 59 -9.04 7.27 3.93
CA ALA A 59 -8.53 7.93 2.72
C ALA A 59 -9.37 7.56 1.49
N ASN A 60 -9.73 6.28 1.35
CA ASN A 60 -10.62 5.81 0.29
C ASN A 60 -12.05 6.37 0.46
N ALA A 61 -12.58 6.42 1.68
CA ALA A 61 -13.90 6.99 1.96
C ALA A 61 -13.99 8.47 1.58
N ALA A 62 -12.95 9.26 1.85
CA ALA A 62 -12.84 10.65 1.41
C ALA A 62 -12.74 10.76 -0.12
N SER A 63 -12.00 9.86 -0.76
CA SER A 63 -11.76 9.89 -2.22
C SER A 63 -12.97 9.44 -3.05
N PHE A 64 -13.90 8.67 -2.48
CA PHE A 64 -15.07 8.13 -3.17
C PHE A 64 -16.35 8.36 -2.34
N PRO A 65 -16.83 9.61 -2.21
CA PRO A 65 -17.92 9.97 -1.29
C PRO A 65 -19.28 9.34 -1.63
N HIS A 66 -19.47 8.86 -2.86
CA HIS A 66 -20.68 8.15 -3.32
C HIS A 66 -20.67 6.65 -3.03
N MET A 67 -19.54 6.08 -2.62
CA MET A 67 -19.41 4.67 -2.20
C MET A 67 -19.68 4.52 -0.70
N ARG A 68 -19.99 3.29 -0.26
CA ARG A 68 -20.11 2.91 1.15
C ARG A 68 -18.91 2.08 1.59
N PHE A 69 -18.29 2.48 2.68
CA PHE A 69 -17.11 1.86 3.23
C PHE A 69 -17.40 1.20 4.57
N PHE A 70 -16.86 0.01 4.76
CA PHE A 70 -16.97 -0.76 5.98
C PHE A 70 -15.59 -1.25 6.38
N GLY A 71 -15.32 -1.32 7.68
CA GLY A 71 -14.07 -1.91 8.17
C GLY A 71 -14.23 -2.52 9.55
N ASN A 72 -13.43 -3.55 9.83
CA ASN A 72 -13.37 -4.11 11.18
C ASN A 72 -11.93 -4.19 11.67
N ASP A 73 -11.78 -4.12 12.98
CA ASP A 73 -10.58 -4.52 13.68
C ASP A 73 -10.98 -5.08 15.04
N PHE A 74 -10.25 -6.05 15.57
CA PHE A 74 -10.54 -6.59 16.90
C PHE A 74 -10.01 -5.66 18.01
N ASN A 75 -9.09 -4.75 17.70
CA ASN A 75 -8.47 -3.88 18.69
C ASN A 75 -9.34 -2.62 18.92
N PRO A 76 -9.86 -2.39 20.13
CA PRO A 76 -10.71 -1.23 20.41
C PRO A 76 -10.00 0.11 20.18
N ALA A 77 -8.68 0.19 20.37
CA ALA A 77 -7.92 1.42 20.13
C ALA A 77 -7.90 1.81 18.65
N HIS A 78 -7.78 0.83 17.75
CA HIS A 78 -7.85 1.01 16.30
C HIS A 78 -9.22 1.56 15.88
N VAL A 79 -10.29 0.94 16.38
CA VAL A 79 -11.67 1.33 16.07
C VAL A 79 -11.99 2.71 16.62
N ALA A 80 -11.60 3.00 17.87
CA ALA A 80 -11.78 4.31 18.46
C ALA A 80 -11.07 5.41 17.65
N TYR A 81 -9.80 5.17 17.27
CA TYR A 81 -9.04 6.08 16.44
C TYR A 81 -9.72 6.35 15.09
N ALA A 82 -10.11 5.29 14.38
CA ALA A 82 -10.75 5.39 13.07
C ALA A 82 -12.08 6.16 13.15
N ARG A 83 -12.90 5.93 14.19
CA ARG A 83 -14.14 6.69 14.44
C ARG A 83 -13.86 8.16 14.72
N ASP A 84 -12.85 8.46 15.52
CA ASP A 84 -12.47 9.83 15.82
C ASP A 84 -12.00 10.57 14.58
N LEU A 85 -11.11 9.98 13.77
CA LEU A 85 -10.65 10.59 12.54
C LEU A 85 -11.78 10.75 11.50
N ALA A 86 -12.66 9.75 11.36
CA ALA A 86 -13.83 9.85 10.50
C ALA A 86 -14.77 11.01 10.91
N ARG A 87 -15.02 11.16 12.21
CA ARG A 87 -15.82 12.26 12.77
C ARG A 87 -15.16 13.61 12.52
N ASP A 88 -13.87 13.74 12.82
CA ASP A 88 -13.11 14.98 12.67
C ASP A 88 -13.05 15.41 11.18
N ALA A 89 -12.98 14.44 10.27
CA ALA A 89 -13.00 14.65 8.82
C ALA A 89 -14.43 14.80 8.23
N GLY A 90 -15.48 14.59 9.02
CA GLY A 90 -16.88 14.67 8.56
C GLY A 90 -17.29 13.56 7.58
N LEU A 91 -16.67 12.38 7.65
CA LEU A 91 -16.96 11.25 6.77
C LEU A 91 -18.23 10.51 7.21
N GLY A 92 -19.32 10.68 6.47
CA GLY A 92 -20.60 10.00 6.70
C GLY A 92 -20.81 8.69 5.92
N ASN A 93 -19.83 8.31 5.09
CA ASN A 93 -19.90 7.16 4.20
C ASN A 93 -19.09 5.94 4.67
N VAL A 94 -18.65 5.94 5.93
CA VAL A 94 -17.84 4.87 6.53
C VAL A 94 -18.42 4.37 7.85
N ASP A 95 -18.50 3.05 8.01
CA ASP A 95 -18.90 2.38 9.24
C ASP A 95 -17.76 1.46 9.70
N VAL A 96 -17.30 1.62 10.94
CA VAL A 96 -16.21 0.83 11.51
C VAL A 96 -16.61 0.07 12.75
N PHE A 97 -16.02 -1.10 12.92
CA PHE A 97 -16.52 -2.09 13.85
C PHE A 97 -15.44 -2.78 14.67
N GLU A 98 -15.73 -2.99 15.94
CA GLU A 98 -14.92 -3.75 16.88
C GLU A 98 -15.41 -5.18 16.91
N ASP A 99 -15.14 -5.93 15.84
CA ASP A 99 -15.46 -7.36 15.79
C ASP A 99 -14.24 -8.15 15.32
N GLY A 100 -14.09 -9.36 15.87
CA GLY A 100 -13.24 -10.39 15.27
C GLY A 100 -13.84 -10.94 13.96
N PHE A 101 -13.03 -11.67 13.19
CA PHE A 101 -13.48 -12.24 11.91
C PHE A 101 -14.63 -13.25 12.04
N GLU A 102 -14.72 -13.94 13.18
CA GLU A 102 -15.82 -14.89 13.44
C GLU A 102 -17.13 -14.15 13.74
N GLU A 103 -17.07 -13.11 14.57
CA GLU A 103 -18.21 -12.27 14.96
C GLU A 103 -18.81 -11.52 13.76
N LEU A 104 -17.97 -11.13 12.80
CA LEU A 104 -18.43 -10.48 11.56
C LEU A 104 -19.45 -11.31 10.76
N LEU A 105 -19.45 -12.63 10.88
CA LEU A 105 -20.33 -13.52 10.11
C LEU A 105 -21.81 -13.33 10.44
N ASP A 106 -22.11 -12.86 11.64
CA ASP A 106 -23.47 -12.72 12.18
C ASP A 106 -24.02 -11.30 12.02
N ARG A 107 -23.21 -10.37 11.52
CA ARG A 107 -23.60 -8.96 11.38
C ARG A 107 -24.41 -8.73 10.14
N ASP A 108 -25.42 -7.88 10.26
CA ASP A 108 -26.24 -7.45 9.13
C ASP A 108 -25.47 -6.41 8.30
N LEU A 109 -24.90 -6.88 7.19
CA LEU A 109 -24.06 -6.09 6.28
C LEU A 109 -24.54 -6.30 4.84
N PRO A 110 -24.44 -5.26 3.98
CA PRO A 110 -24.79 -5.40 2.58
C PRO A 110 -23.85 -6.37 1.85
N ALA A 111 -24.20 -6.70 0.61
CA ALA A 111 -23.25 -7.37 -0.27
C ALA A 111 -22.16 -6.38 -0.72
N MET A 112 -20.93 -6.86 -0.88
CA MET A 112 -19.73 -6.08 -1.15
C MET A 112 -19.26 -6.26 -2.60
N ASP A 113 -18.87 -5.16 -3.24
CA ASP A 113 -18.23 -5.16 -4.56
C ASP A 113 -16.72 -5.40 -4.43
N ILE A 114 -16.11 -4.90 -3.35
CA ILE A 114 -14.69 -5.01 -3.08
C ILE A 114 -14.50 -5.43 -1.62
N ILE A 115 -13.73 -6.50 -1.39
CA ILE A 115 -13.27 -6.89 -0.05
C ILE A 115 -11.75 -6.87 -0.10
N VAL A 116 -11.11 -6.19 0.84
CA VAL A 116 -9.65 -6.15 0.92
C VAL A 116 -9.17 -6.61 2.29
N MET A 117 -8.00 -7.24 2.31
CA MET A 117 -7.28 -7.57 3.54
C MET A 117 -5.78 -7.43 3.31
N HIS A 118 -5.13 -6.56 4.08
CA HIS A 118 -3.70 -6.31 3.98
C HIS A 118 -2.99 -6.71 5.26
N GLY A 119 -1.98 -7.58 5.17
CA GLY A 119 -1.21 -7.99 6.33
C GLY A 119 -2.03 -8.84 7.31
N VAL A 120 -3.03 -9.57 6.81
CA VAL A 120 -3.90 -10.43 7.65
C VAL A 120 -3.71 -11.90 7.35
N TYR A 121 -3.76 -12.29 6.07
CA TYR A 121 -4.04 -13.69 5.68
C TYR A 121 -2.98 -14.70 6.15
N SER A 122 -1.69 -14.35 6.07
CA SER A 122 -0.58 -15.19 6.56
C SER A 122 -0.34 -15.07 8.07
N TRP A 123 -1.02 -14.17 8.77
CA TRP A 123 -0.84 -13.90 10.21
C TRP A 123 -1.87 -14.59 11.10
N VAL A 124 -2.95 -15.07 10.50
CA VAL A 124 -4.06 -15.69 11.22
C VAL A 124 -4.03 -17.22 11.11
N SER A 125 -4.59 -17.86 12.14
CA SER A 125 -4.73 -19.31 12.18
C SER A 125 -5.59 -19.84 11.01
N PRO A 126 -5.46 -21.12 10.63
CA PRO A 126 -6.32 -21.73 9.61
C PRO A 126 -7.83 -21.60 9.90
N ALA A 127 -8.23 -21.61 11.18
CA ALA A 127 -9.63 -21.42 11.59
C ALA A 127 -10.13 -20.00 11.31
N LEU A 128 -9.29 -18.98 11.56
CA LEU A 128 -9.61 -17.59 11.24
C LEU A 128 -9.59 -17.34 9.73
N ARG A 129 -8.67 -17.96 8.97
CA ARG A 129 -8.74 -17.92 7.49
C ARG A 129 -10.06 -18.50 6.97
N GLN A 130 -10.50 -19.62 7.54
CA GLN A 130 -11.81 -20.19 7.21
C GLN A 130 -12.97 -19.24 7.53
N ALA A 131 -12.91 -18.47 8.63
CA ALA A 131 -13.90 -17.43 8.93
C ALA A 131 -13.89 -16.31 7.88
N ILE A 132 -12.70 -15.83 7.48
CA ILE A 132 -12.53 -14.86 6.39
C ILE A 132 -13.11 -15.39 5.07
N VAL A 133 -12.80 -16.63 4.70
CA VAL A 133 -13.33 -17.27 3.47
C VAL A 133 -14.86 -17.34 3.52
N ARG A 134 -15.47 -17.74 4.65
CA ARG A 134 -16.94 -17.73 4.81
C ARG A 134 -17.54 -16.33 4.72
N PHE A 135 -16.85 -15.31 5.24
CA PHE A 135 -17.29 -13.93 5.11
C PHE A 135 -17.30 -13.49 3.64
N VAL A 136 -16.21 -13.75 2.92
CA VAL A 136 -16.11 -13.48 1.48
C VAL A 136 -17.19 -14.24 0.70
N GLU A 137 -17.44 -15.51 1.02
CA GLU A 137 -18.49 -16.32 0.39
C GLU A 137 -19.86 -15.65 0.50
N ARG A 138 -20.26 -15.26 1.72
CA ARG A 138 -21.57 -14.67 2.06
C ARG A 138 -21.76 -13.25 1.53
N ARG A 139 -20.69 -12.45 1.52
CA ARG A 139 -20.79 -10.99 1.29
C ARG A 139 -20.37 -10.57 -0.11
N LEU A 140 -19.45 -11.26 -0.77
CA LEU A 140 -18.95 -10.80 -2.06
C LEU A 140 -19.98 -11.02 -3.18
N LYS A 141 -20.29 -9.97 -3.94
CA LYS A 141 -21.17 -10.03 -5.11
C LYS A 141 -20.55 -10.86 -6.26
N PRO A 142 -21.36 -11.40 -7.19
CA PRO A 142 -20.85 -11.82 -8.50
C PRO A 142 -20.11 -10.67 -9.19
N GLY A 143 -18.93 -10.95 -9.76
CA GLY A 143 -18.04 -9.93 -10.32
C GLY A 143 -17.24 -9.15 -9.27
N GLY A 144 -17.46 -9.39 -7.97
CA GLY A 144 -16.75 -8.73 -6.89
C GLY A 144 -15.28 -9.13 -6.82
N VAL A 145 -14.47 -8.23 -6.24
CA VAL A 145 -13.02 -8.34 -6.15
C VAL A 145 -12.59 -8.59 -4.71
N VAL A 146 -11.64 -9.52 -4.53
CA VAL A 146 -10.91 -9.73 -3.28
C VAL A 146 -9.47 -9.31 -3.48
N TYR A 147 -9.01 -8.33 -2.70
CA TYR A 147 -7.58 -8.08 -2.51
C TYR A 147 -7.10 -8.86 -1.28
N VAL A 148 -5.97 -9.55 -1.41
CA VAL A 148 -5.32 -10.27 -0.30
C VAL A 148 -3.81 -10.12 -0.38
N SER A 149 -3.18 -9.77 0.75
CA SER A 149 -1.72 -9.83 0.88
C SER A 149 -1.27 -10.87 1.91
N TYR A 150 -0.14 -11.49 1.64
CA TYR A 150 0.41 -12.58 2.46
C TYR A 150 1.91 -12.77 2.22
N ASN A 151 2.63 -13.19 3.27
CA ASN A 151 3.99 -13.68 3.16
C ASN A 151 4.00 -14.93 2.29
N ALA A 152 4.90 -14.99 1.32
CA ALA A 152 4.87 -15.98 0.25
C ALA A 152 6.11 -16.87 0.22
N LEU A 153 5.93 -18.12 -0.19
CA LEU A 153 7.01 -19.05 -0.50
C LEU A 153 7.25 -19.11 -2.03
N PRO A 154 8.50 -19.32 -2.48
CA PRO A 154 9.68 -19.73 -1.69
C PRO A 154 10.47 -18.59 -1.03
N GLY A 155 10.26 -17.32 -1.38
CA GLY A 155 11.14 -16.23 -0.95
C GLY A 155 11.17 -15.95 0.56
N TRP A 156 10.16 -16.39 1.30
CA TRP A 156 10.19 -16.35 2.78
C TRP A 156 10.92 -17.53 3.42
N ALA A 157 11.20 -18.61 2.67
CA ALA A 157 11.79 -19.83 3.20
C ALA A 157 13.13 -19.61 3.92
N PRO A 158 14.04 -18.75 3.43
CA PRO A 158 15.30 -18.48 4.12
C PRO A 158 15.12 -17.89 5.52
N LEU A 159 13.96 -17.36 5.91
CA LEU A 159 13.71 -16.85 7.26
C LEU A 159 13.12 -17.88 8.23
N LEU A 160 12.60 -18.99 7.72
CA LEU A 160 11.92 -19.98 8.56
C LEU A 160 12.83 -20.58 9.65
N PRO A 161 14.10 -20.95 9.37
CA PRO A 161 14.98 -21.46 10.43
C PRO A 161 15.31 -20.42 11.50
N LEU A 162 15.40 -19.15 11.12
CA LEU A 162 15.63 -18.06 12.05
C LEU A 162 14.47 -17.92 13.03
N ARG A 163 13.23 -17.97 12.51
CA ARG A 163 12.03 -17.96 13.35
C ARG A 163 11.98 -19.12 14.33
N GLU A 164 12.32 -20.33 13.88
CA GLU A 164 12.35 -21.50 14.76
C GLU A 164 13.33 -21.29 15.92
N LEU A 165 14.51 -20.71 15.65
CA LEU A 165 15.46 -20.36 16.71
C LEU A 165 14.91 -19.32 17.69
N PHE A 166 14.17 -18.31 17.22
CA PHE A 166 13.49 -17.35 18.10
C PHE A 166 12.52 -18.06 19.05
N HIS A 167 11.67 -18.95 18.52
CA HIS A 167 10.68 -19.69 19.31
C HIS A 167 11.35 -20.64 20.32
N LEU A 168 12.39 -21.36 19.92
CA LEU A 168 13.14 -22.25 20.80
C LEU A 168 13.86 -21.48 21.92
N HIS A 169 14.51 -20.36 21.60
CA HIS A 169 15.16 -19.52 22.60
C HIS A 169 14.13 -19.00 23.62
N ALA A 170 13.00 -18.50 23.14
CA ALA A 170 11.98 -17.97 24.01
C ALA A 170 11.26 -19.06 24.84
N ALA A 171 11.17 -20.30 24.35
CA ALA A 171 10.59 -21.42 25.11
C ALA A 171 11.53 -22.03 26.16
N HIS A 172 12.86 -21.93 25.98
CA HIS A 172 13.83 -22.68 26.77
C HIS A 172 14.84 -21.84 27.56
N VAL A 173 15.04 -20.57 27.18
CA VAL A 173 16.10 -19.71 27.76
C VAL A 173 15.52 -18.48 28.45
N ALA A 174 14.39 -17.96 27.96
CA ALA A 174 13.77 -16.78 28.54
C ALA A 174 13.42 -16.99 30.02
N ALA A 175 13.71 -15.99 30.85
CA ALA A 175 13.39 -16.02 32.26
C ALA A 175 11.87 -16.16 32.44
N PRO A 176 11.39 -16.96 33.42
CA PRO A 176 9.95 -17.15 33.64
C PRO A 176 9.17 -15.84 33.85
N ASP A 177 9.85 -14.82 34.37
CA ASP A 177 9.28 -13.50 34.70
C ASP A 177 9.55 -12.43 33.64
N ALA A 178 10.24 -12.76 32.53
CA ALA A 178 10.49 -11.81 31.46
C ALA A 178 9.20 -11.54 30.66
N ASP A 179 8.89 -10.26 30.44
CA ASP A 179 7.84 -9.85 29.51
C ASP A 179 8.23 -10.17 28.06
N ALA A 180 7.26 -10.10 27.14
CA ALA A 180 7.47 -10.48 25.74
C ALA A 180 8.62 -9.69 25.08
N ALA A 181 8.81 -8.42 25.46
CA ALA A 181 9.90 -7.59 24.96
C ALA A 181 11.27 -8.08 25.44
N GLY A 182 11.40 -8.44 26.72
CA GLY A 182 12.61 -9.00 27.30
C GLY A 182 12.97 -10.38 26.75
N GLN A 183 11.97 -11.26 26.54
CA GLN A 183 12.18 -12.57 25.91
C GLN A 183 12.74 -12.42 24.48
N LEU A 184 12.23 -11.43 23.75
CA LEU A 184 12.62 -11.16 22.38
C LEU A 184 13.98 -10.47 22.28
N GLN A 185 14.28 -9.53 23.16
CA GLN A 185 15.61 -8.92 23.22
C GLN A 185 16.67 -10.00 23.49
N GLY A 186 16.41 -10.91 24.43
CA GLY A 186 17.31 -12.04 24.69
C GLY A 186 17.50 -12.94 23.46
N ALA A 187 16.43 -13.18 22.69
CA ALA A 187 16.53 -13.97 21.45
C ALA A 187 17.31 -13.23 20.34
N LEU A 188 17.12 -11.91 20.21
CA LEU A 188 17.90 -11.07 19.28
C LEU A 188 19.39 -11.07 19.63
N ASP A 189 19.73 -10.96 20.91
CA ASP A 189 21.11 -11.00 21.41
C ASP A 189 21.74 -12.37 21.17
N PHE A 190 20.98 -13.45 21.40
CA PHE A 190 21.41 -14.82 21.14
C PHE A 190 21.72 -15.06 19.65
N ILE A 191 20.85 -14.60 18.77
CA ILE A 191 21.06 -14.72 17.32
C ILE A 191 22.21 -13.80 16.86
N HIS A 192 22.39 -12.63 17.47
CA HIS A 192 23.56 -11.79 17.22
C HIS A 192 24.87 -12.52 17.57
N ALA A 193 24.89 -13.20 18.72
CA ALA A 193 26.04 -14.02 19.12
C ALA A 193 26.31 -15.14 18.11
N LEU A 194 25.26 -15.80 17.59
CA LEU A 194 25.37 -16.77 16.49
C LEU A 194 25.98 -16.13 15.23
N SER A 195 25.55 -14.91 14.88
CA SER A 195 26.09 -14.16 13.74
C SER A 195 27.59 -13.87 13.90
N ALA A 196 28.01 -13.50 15.11
CA ALA A 196 29.41 -13.22 15.42
C ALA A 196 30.33 -14.46 15.34
N CYS A 197 29.78 -15.68 15.44
CA CYS A 197 30.54 -16.91 15.23
C CYS A 197 31.01 -17.08 13.77
N GLY A 198 30.41 -16.37 12.81
CA GLY A 198 30.90 -16.29 11.43
C GLY A 198 30.84 -17.59 10.63
N GLN A 199 29.95 -18.52 10.97
CA GLN A 199 29.83 -19.83 10.32
C GLN A 199 28.36 -20.23 10.09
N GLY A 200 28.12 -21.08 9.08
CA GLY A 200 26.86 -21.82 8.93
C GLY A 200 25.71 -21.04 8.26
N TYR A 201 24.51 -21.16 8.83
CA TYR A 201 23.25 -20.68 8.24
C TYR A 201 23.26 -19.18 7.89
N LEU A 202 23.70 -18.31 8.80
CA LEU A 202 23.73 -16.86 8.56
C LEU A 202 24.73 -16.48 7.46
N GLN A 203 25.90 -17.14 7.41
CA GLN A 203 26.91 -16.89 6.38
C GLN A 203 26.45 -17.34 4.98
N SER A 204 25.67 -18.42 4.92
CA SER A 204 25.11 -18.94 3.66
C SER A 204 23.89 -18.15 3.17
N HIS A 205 23.32 -17.27 4.00
CA HIS A 205 22.14 -16.46 3.66
C HIS A 205 22.34 -14.98 4.02
N PRO A 206 23.13 -14.22 3.24
CA PRO A 206 23.41 -12.80 3.52
C PRO A 206 22.15 -11.93 3.64
N ALA A 207 21.09 -12.25 2.89
CA ALA A 207 19.80 -11.56 3.00
C ALA A 207 19.15 -11.71 4.38
N VAL A 208 19.35 -12.86 5.04
CA VAL A 208 18.86 -13.11 6.40
C VAL A 208 19.68 -12.31 7.41
N GLN A 209 21.00 -12.20 7.22
CA GLN A 209 21.85 -11.35 8.07
C GLN A 209 21.42 -9.88 8.01
N GLU A 210 21.14 -9.36 6.81
CA GLU A 210 20.70 -7.97 6.66
C GLU A 210 19.34 -7.72 7.31
N ARG A 211 18.40 -8.66 7.17
CA ARG A 211 17.10 -8.59 7.85
C ARG A 211 17.22 -8.63 9.38
N LEU A 212 18.16 -9.42 9.92
CA LEU A 212 18.46 -9.44 11.34
C LEU A 212 19.04 -8.11 11.82
N ARG A 213 19.99 -7.54 11.06
CA ARG A 213 20.59 -6.23 11.36
C ARG A 213 19.52 -5.13 11.38
N HIS A 214 18.57 -5.18 10.44
CA HIS A 214 17.43 -4.28 10.41
C HIS A 214 16.51 -4.47 11.63
N ALA A 215 16.18 -5.72 11.97
CA ALA A 215 15.36 -6.02 13.13
C ALA A 215 15.98 -5.53 14.45
N GLN A 216 17.30 -5.57 14.57
CA GLN A 216 18.04 -5.02 15.71
C GLN A 216 17.97 -3.48 15.76
N ALA A 217 18.00 -2.82 14.61
CA ALA A 217 17.92 -1.37 14.52
C ALA A 217 16.51 -0.84 14.86
N GLU A 218 15.47 -1.50 14.36
CA GLU A 218 14.06 -1.14 14.62
C GLU A 218 13.59 -1.55 16.03
N GLY A 219 14.28 -2.50 16.66
CA GLY A 219 14.04 -2.94 18.02
C GLY A 219 13.03 -4.10 18.15
N PRO A 220 12.79 -4.55 19.39
CA PRO A 220 12.06 -5.80 19.66
C PRO A 220 10.62 -5.77 19.15
N HIS A 221 9.90 -4.65 19.20
CA HIS A 221 8.51 -4.62 18.74
C HIS A 221 8.35 -4.92 17.23
N TYR A 222 9.27 -4.43 16.39
CA TYR A 222 9.30 -4.76 14.96
C TYR A 222 9.60 -6.25 14.74
N ALA A 223 10.59 -6.80 15.47
CA ALA A 223 10.95 -8.21 15.37
C ALA A 223 9.82 -9.14 15.83
N LEU A 224 9.01 -8.73 16.82
CA LEU A 224 7.86 -9.49 17.32
C LEU A 224 6.78 -9.59 16.24
N HIS A 225 6.45 -8.46 15.60
CA HIS A 225 5.48 -8.39 14.51
C HIS A 225 5.95 -9.25 13.34
N GLU A 226 7.21 -9.14 12.91
CA GLU A 226 7.67 -9.74 11.65
C GLU A 226 8.04 -11.22 11.75
N TYR A 227 8.50 -11.69 12.92
CA TYR A 227 9.11 -13.02 13.03
C TYR A 227 8.47 -13.96 14.05
N VAL A 228 7.71 -13.47 15.04
CA VAL A 228 7.42 -14.28 16.25
C VAL A 228 5.95 -14.68 16.39
N GLY A 229 5.04 -14.15 15.56
CA GLY A 229 3.61 -14.50 15.59
C GLY A 229 3.38 -16.03 15.54
N PRO A 230 2.73 -16.64 16.55
CA PRO A 230 2.63 -18.11 16.68
C PRO A 230 1.84 -18.76 15.54
N ASP A 231 0.85 -18.05 14.99
CA ASP A 231 0.03 -18.51 13.87
C ASP A 231 0.50 -17.98 12.51
N SER A 232 1.58 -17.19 12.48
CA SER A 232 2.14 -16.68 11.24
C SER A 232 2.65 -17.85 10.39
N HIS A 233 2.22 -17.97 9.14
CA HIS A 233 2.69 -19.02 8.23
C HIS A 233 2.76 -18.43 6.82
N PRO A 234 3.94 -18.35 6.18
CA PRO A 234 4.00 -17.98 4.78
C PRO A 234 3.32 -19.07 3.96
N LEU A 235 2.65 -18.68 2.88
CA LEU A 235 1.83 -19.55 2.05
C LEU A 235 2.39 -19.62 0.64
N TYR A 236 2.22 -20.75 -0.02
CA TYR A 236 2.36 -20.80 -1.46
C TYR A 236 1.11 -20.21 -2.12
N PHE A 237 1.29 -19.60 -3.29
CA PHE A 237 0.16 -19.11 -4.09
C PHE A 237 -0.91 -20.16 -4.33
N HIS A 238 -0.53 -21.40 -4.68
CA HIS A 238 -1.51 -22.46 -4.94
C HIS A 238 -2.37 -22.80 -3.71
N GLN A 239 -1.87 -22.59 -2.50
CA GLN A 239 -2.64 -22.81 -1.26
C GLN A 239 -3.72 -21.73 -1.13
N VAL A 240 -3.34 -20.46 -1.27
CA VAL A 240 -4.29 -19.32 -1.24
C VAL A 240 -5.33 -19.45 -2.36
N ALA A 241 -4.88 -19.77 -3.58
CA ALA A 241 -5.77 -19.99 -4.71
C ALA A 241 -6.76 -21.15 -4.45
N SER A 242 -6.32 -22.23 -3.81
CA SER A 242 -7.19 -23.37 -3.46
C SER A 242 -8.24 -23.05 -2.40
N GLU A 243 -7.93 -22.16 -1.45
CA GLU A 243 -8.88 -21.71 -0.41
C GLU A 243 -9.98 -20.82 -1.01
N PHE A 244 -9.69 -20.05 -2.06
CA PHE A 244 -10.66 -19.20 -2.75
C PHE A 244 -11.41 -19.86 -3.91
N ALA A 245 -10.83 -20.88 -4.56
CA ALA A 245 -11.43 -21.53 -5.73
C ALA A 245 -12.89 -22.02 -5.52
N PRO A 246 -13.29 -22.62 -4.38
CA PRO A 246 -14.65 -23.06 -4.14
C PRO A 246 -15.70 -21.94 -4.18
N LEU A 247 -15.28 -20.68 -3.98
CA LEU A 247 -16.14 -19.50 -4.00
C LEU A 247 -16.34 -18.95 -5.42
N GLY A 248 -15.77 -19.61 -6.44
CA GLY A 248 -15.73 -19.12 -7.83
C GLY A 248 -14.76 -17.96 -8.04
N LEU A 249 -13.84 -17.75 -7.09
CA LEU A 249 -12.76 -16.76 -7.17
C LEU A 249 -11.57 -17.34 -7.94
N ALA A 250 -11.09 -16.60 -8.92
CA ALA A 250 -9.85 -16.92 -9.64
C ALA A 250 -8.88 -15.75 -9.56
N PHE A 251 -7.58 -16.06 -9.55
CA PHE A 251 -6.53 -15.04 -9.60
C PHE A 251 -6.68 -14.22 -10.89
N ALA A 252 -6.72 -12.90 -10.73
CA ALA A 252 -6.97 -11.94 -11.80
C ALA A 252 -5.71 -11.15 -12.15
N ALA A 253 -5.05 -10.58 -11.13
CA ALA A 253 -3.84 -9.77 -11.33
C ALA A 253 -3.05 -9.59 -10.03
N PRO A 254 -1.73 -9.38 -10.11
CA PRO A 254 -1.00 -8.68 -9.06
C PRO A 254 -1.57 -7.27 -8.87
N ALA A 255 -1.78 -6.85 -7.62
CA ALA A 255 -2.28 -5.51 -7.31
C ALA A 255 -1.21 -4.42 -7.53
N VAL A 256 0.07 -4.79 -7.51
CA VAL A 256 1.18 -3.89 -7.83
C VAL A 256 1.32 -3.80 -9.34
N LEU A 257 1.12 -2.60 -9.88
CA LEU A 257 1.06 -2.38 -11.33
C LEU A 257 2.35 -2.80 -12.06
N ALA A 258 3.53 -2.46 -11.52
CA ALA A 258 4.80 -2.84 -12.14
C ALA A 258 5.02 -4.36 -12.20
N GLU A 259 4.48 -5.13 -11.26
CA GLU A 259 4.59 -6.60 -11.26
C GLU A 259 3.82 -7.24 -12.43
N GLN A 260 3.00 -6.46 -13.14
CA GLN A 260 2.30 -6.89 -14.34
C GLN A 260 3.13 -6.73 -15.63
N VAL A 261 4.24 -6.00 -15.58
CA VAL A 261 5.11 -5.75 -16.73
C VAL A 261 6.11 -6.90 -16.85
N ASP A 262 5.67 -8.00 -17.45
CA ASP A 262 6.45 -9.24 -17.54
C ASP A 262 7.82 -9.05 -18.23
N SER A 263 7.88 -8.14 -19.21
CA SER A 263 9.12 -7.77 -19.89
C SER A 263 10.15 -7.11 -18.97
N ALA A 264 9.71 -6.53 -17.85
CA ALA A 264 10.56 -5.87 -16.86
C ALA A 264 10.94 -6.81 -15.71
N CYS A 265 10.02 -7.68 -15.29
CA CYS A 265 10.21 -8.52 -14.11
C CYS A 265 10.88 -9.87 -14.42
N LEU A 266 10.74 -10.37 -15.64
CA LEU A 266 11.10 -11.76 -15.97
C LEU A 266 12.20 -11.81 -17.02
N SER A 267 13.05 -12.84 -16.94
CA SER A 267 13.94 -13.19 -18.04
C SER A 267 13.15 -13.79 -19.21
N GLU A 268 13.73 -13.78 -20.41
CA GLU A 268 13.12 -14.38 -21.59
C GLU A 268 12.80 -15.87 -21.38
N GLY A 269 13.77 -16.65 -20.90
CA GLY A 269 13.56 -18.07 -20.64
C GLY A 269 12.47 -18.37 -19.61
N LEU A 270 12.32 -17.52 -18.57
CA LEU A 270 11.22 -17.66 -17.61
C LEU A 270 9.87 -17.32 -18.25
N ARG A 271 9.79 -16.28 -19.10
CA ARG A 271 8.56 -15.95 -19.85
C ARG A 271 8.13 -17.11 -20.75
N ASP A 272 9.05 -17.73 -21.47
CA ASP A 272 8.75 -18.87 -22.36
C ASP A 272 8.25 -20.10 -21.57
N LEU A 273 8.88 -20.36 -20.42
CA LEU A 273 8.45 -21.44 -19.54
C LEU A 273 7.04 -21.19 -18.96
N LEU A 274 6.75 -19.96 -18.56
CA LEU A 274 5.42 -19.58 -18.07
C LEU A 274 4.36 -19.67 -19.18
N ALA A 275 4.70 -19.21 -20.40
CA ALA A 275 3.81 -19.28 -21.56
C ALA A 275 3.49 -20.73 -21.97
N SER A 276 4.45 -21.65 -21.83
CA SER A 276 4.26 -23.07 -22.12
C SER A 276 3.58 -23.87 -21.01
N THR A 277 3.36 -23.27 -19.83
CA THR A 277 2.68 -23.92 -18.69
C THR A 277 1.17 -23.65 -18.76
N PRO A 278 0.28 -24.60 -19.09
CA PRO A 278 -1.15 -24.32 -19.34
C PRO A 278 -1.96 -24.06 -18.07
N ASP A 279 -1.66 -24.79 -16.99
CA ASP A 279 -2.36 -24.67 -15.72
C ASP A 279 -2.06 -23.31 -15.06
N PRO A 280 -3.08 -22.46 -14.83
CA PRO A 280 -2.85 -21.10 -14.34
C PRO A 280 -2.32 -21.08 -12.91
N VAL A 281 -2.66 -22.07 -12.08
CA VAL A 281 -2.20 -22.14 -10.69
C VAL A 281 -0.73 -22.52 -10.62
N LEU A 282 -0.33 -23.52 -11.40
CA LEU A 282 1.07 -23.91 -11.55
C LEU A 282 1.89 -22.78 -12.19
N ARG A 283 1.36 -22.10 -13.22
CA ARG A 283 2.04 -20.97 -13.87
C ARG A 283 2.37 -19.87 -12.86
N GLU A 284 1.41 -19.44 -12.05
CA GLU A 284 1.64 -18.38 -11.06
C GLU A 284 2.47 -18.84 -9.85
N THR A 285 2.44 -20.13 -9.52
CA THR A 285 3.34 -20.71 -8.51
C THR A 285 4.77 -20.76 -9.04
N LEU A 286 4.97 -21.19 -10.29
CA LEU A 286 6.28 -21.21 -10.96
C LEU A 286 6.86 -19.80 -11.09
N ARG A 287 6.00 -18.80 -11.34
CA ARG A 287 6.40 -17.39 -11.34
C ARG A 287 7.04 -16.98 -10.01
N ASP A 288 6.51 -17.46 -8.88
CA ASP A 288 7.08 -17.15 -7.56
C ASP A 288 8.46 -17.76 -7.35
N TYR A 289 8.71 -18.95 -7.89
CA TYR A 289 10.04 -19.55 -7.89
C TYR A 289 11.03 -18.76 -8.75
N GLY A 290 10.58 -18.28 -9.92
CA GLY A 290 11.43 -17.48 -10.79
C GLY A 290 11.74 -16.08 -10.26
N LEU A 291 10.89 -15.54 -9.38
CA LEU A 291 11.04 -14.20 -8.78
C LEU A 291 11.52 -14.23 -7.32
N ASP A 292 11.76 -15.41 -6.75
CA ASP A 292 12.03 -15.64 -5.33
C ASP A 292 11.08 -14.84 -4.40
N ARG A 293 9.77 -15.02 -4.65
CA ARG A 293 8.75 -14.13 -4.11
C ARG A 293 8.52 -14.36 -2.62
N SER A 294 8.73 -13.31 -1.83
CA SER A 294 8.61 -13.34 -0.35
C SER A 294 7.32 -12.70 0.17
N PHE A 295 6.62 -11.92 -0.66
CA PHE A 295 5.34 -11.29 -0.33
C PHE A 295 4.48 -11.16 -1.58
N ARG A 296 3.18 -11.49 -1.47
CA ARG A 296 2.20 -11.33 -2.54
C ARG A 296 1.11 -10.35 -2.16
N ARG A 297 0.56 -9.70 -3.18
CA ARG A 297 -0.55 -8.75 -3.13
C ARG A 297 -1.41 -9.02 -4.35
N ASP A 298 -2.41 -9.85 -4.16
CA ASP A 298 -3.13 -10.48 -5.25
C ASP A 298 -4.58 -9.99 -5.31
N LEU A 299 -5.10 -9.85 -6.53
CA LEU A 299 -6.51 -9.63 -6.80
C LEU A 299 -7.13 -10.93 -7.29
N PHE A 300 -8.19 -11.37 -6.62
CA PHE A 300 -9.06 -12.47 -7.05
C PHE A 300 -10.43 -11.91 -7.43
N VAL A 301 -11.05 -12.43 -8.48
CA VAL A 301 -12.37 -11.96 -8.95
C VAL A 301 -13.34 -13.12 -9.06
N ARG A 302 -14.56 -12.92 -8.54
CA ARG A 302 -15.62 -13.94 -8.61
C ARG A 302 -16.27 -13.90 -9.98
N GLY A 303 -15.98 -14.90 -10.82
CA GLY A 303 -16.49 -14.93 -12.20
C GLY A 303 -15.94 -13.81 -13.07
N ALA A 304 -14.60 -13.68 -13.13
CA ALA A 304 -13.91 -12.67 -13.92
C ALA A 304 -14.39 -12.64 -15.38
N ALA A 305 -14.67 -11.44 -15.88
CA ALA A 305 -15.10 -11.22 -17.27
C ALA A 305 -13.99 -10.52 -18.06
N ALA A 306 -13.54 -11.14 -19.15
CA ALA A 306 -12.57 -10.54 -20.05
C ALA A 306 -13.19 -9.37 -20.84
N LEU A 307 -12.40 -8.34 -21.08
CA LEU A 307 -12.69 -7.28 -22.03
C LEU A 307 -12.35 -7.75 -23.44
N SER A 308 -13.09 -7.26 -24.43
CA SER A 308 -12.64 -7.42 -25.82
C SER A 308 -11.33 -6.63 -26.03
N PRO A 309 -10.47 -7.02 -26.98
CA PRO A 309 -9.25 -6.26 -27.27
C PRO A 309 -9.52 -4.78 -27.59
N ALA A 310 -10.62 -4.48 -28.28
CA ALA A 310 -11.05 -3.12 -28.59
C ALA A 310 -11.46 -2.33 -27.33
N ASP A 311 -12.26 -2.94 -26.45
CA ASP A 311 -12.67 -2.30 -25.20
C ASP A 311 -11.47 -2.06 -24.26
N ARG A 312 -10.54 -3.01 -24.20
CA ARG A 312 -9.30 -2.87 -23.43
C ARG A 312 -8.49 -1.69 -23.96
N ALA A 313 -8.24 -1.62 -25.27
CA ALA A 313 -7.50 -0.51 -25.88
C ALA A 313 -8.18 0.84 -25.63
N ALA A 314 -9.51 0.91 -25.78
CA ALA A 314 -10.28 2.12 -25.51
C ALA A 314 -10.18 2.59 -24.04
N ARG A 315 -10.21 1.66 -23.08
CA ARG A 315 -10.06 1.96 -21.65
C ARG A 315 -8.64 2.43 -21.29
N LEU A 316 -7.61 1.79 -21.85
CA LEU A 316 -6.22 2.20 -21.64
C LEU A 316 -5.98 3.64 -22.13
N LEU A 317 -6.54 3.99 -23.30
CA LEU A 317 -6.44 5.35 -23.85
C LEU A 317 -7.09 6.42 -22.96
N GLU A 318 -8.14 6.05 -22.21
CA GLU A 318 -8.87 6.96 -21.31
C GLU A 318 -8.29 7.01 -19.89
N ARG A 319 -7.28 6.19 -19.58
CA ARG A 319 -6.65 6.21 -18.26
C ARG A 319 -5.89 7.52 -18.07
N GLU A 320 -6.23 8.25 -17.01
CA GLU A 320 -5.53 9.46 -16.59
C GLU A 320 -4.39 9.12 -15.62
N TRP A 321 -3.30 9.87 -15.72
CA TRP A 321 -2.13 9.78 -14.85
C TRP A 321 -1.71 11.17 -14.40
N VAL A 322 -1.02 11.27 -13.27
CA VAL A 322 -0.49 12.54 -12.73
C VAL A 322 0.92 12.34 -12.18
N LEU A 323 1.78 13.36 -12.30
CA LEU A 323 3.11 13.35 -11.70
C LEU A 323 2.98 13.58 -10.17
N ALA A 324 3.48 12.63 -9.39
CA ALA A 324 3.40 12.61 -7.93
C ALA A 324 4.52 13.42 -7.24
N VAL A 325 5.58 13.75 -7.99
CA VAL A 325 6.75 14.51 -7.52
C VAL A 325 6.93 15.81 -8.30
N GLN A 326 7.74 16.75 -7.80
CA GLN A 326 8.16 17.89 -8.60
C GLN A 326 8.98 17.43 -9.80
N ARG A 327 8.85 18.13 -10.93
CA ARG A 327 9.49 17.71 -12.19
C ARG A 327 11.00 17.69 -12.09
N GLU A 328 11.57 18.64 -11.36
CA GLU A 328 13.01 18.79 -11.11
C GLU A 328 13.53 17.84 -10.03
N ALA A 329 12.61 17.21 -9.27
CA ALA A 329 12.92 16.28 -8.18
C ALA A 329 12.55 14.83 -8.53
N VAL A 330 12.31 14.52 -9.82
CA VAL A 330 12.11 13.14 -10.27
C VAL A 330 13.37 12.34 -9.93
N PRO A 331 13.27 11.28 -9.09
CA PRO A 331 14.44 10.55 -8.63
C PRO A 331 15.08 9.75 -9.77
N GLN A 332 16.40 9.72 -9.78
CA GLN A 332 17.12 8.75 -10.61
C GLN A 332 17.00 7.37 -9.95
N CYS A 333 16.26 6.48 -10.60
CA CYS A 333 15.93 5.17 -10.08
C CYS A 333 15.84 4.14 -11.20
N ALA A 334 15.93 2.86 -10.85
CA ALA A 334 15.91 1.75 -11.82
C ALA A 334 14.65 1.77 -12.70
N ALA A 335 13.48 2.14 -12.16
CA ALA A 335 12.25 2.26 -12.94
C ALA A 335 12.35 3.34 -14.02
N ARG A 336 12.88 4.52 -13.66
CA ARG A 336 13.13 5.62 -14.61
C ARG A 336 14.12 5.19 -15.70
N ASP A 337 15.23 4.57 -15.31
CA ASP A 337 16.27 4.14 -16.25
C ASP A 337 15.73 3.08 -17.23
N LEU A 338 14.95 2.12 -16.72
CA LEU A 338 14.29 1.11 -17.56
C LEU A 338 13.30 1.73 -18.55
N VAL A 339 12.50 2.70 -18.09
CA VAL A 339 11.55 3.40 -18.96
C VAL A 339 12.27 4.24 -20.01
N ALA A 340 13.35 4.93 -19.63
CA ALA A 340 14.20 5.67 -20.56
C ALA A 340 14.81 4.77 -21.64
N GLN A 341 15.25 3.56 -21.27
CA GLN A 341 15.75 2.57 -22.23
C GLN A 341 14.67 2.09 -23.21
N ARG A 342 13.42 1.99 -22.76
CA ARG A 342 12.29 1.51 -23.57
C ARG A 342 11.71 2.56 -24.50
N LEU A 343 11.47 3.77 -23.98
CA LEU A 343 10.80 4.84 -24.72
C LEU A 343 11.80 5.81 -25.39
N GLY A 344 13.02 5.87 -24.90
CA GLY A 344 13.97 6.94 -25.19
C GLY A 344 13.85 8.12 -24.22
N GLU A 345 14.98 8.76 -23.92
CA GLU A 345 15.08 9.85 -22.94
C GLU A 345 14.20 11.07 -23.33
N GLY A 346 14.11 11.39 -24.62
CA GLY A 346 13.27 12.49 -25.12
C GLY A 346 11.78 12.24 -24.87
N ALA A 347 11.30 11.04 -25.21
CA ALA A 347 9.91 10.63 -25.00
C ALA A 347 9.54 10.60 -23.51
N LEU A 348 10.43 10.07 -22.65
CA LEU A 348 10.23 10.08 -21.20
C LEU A 348 10.13 11.51 -20.66
N ASN A 349 11.03 12.40 -21.04
CA ASN A 349 10.99 13.80 -20.58
C ASN A 349 9.70 14.51 -21.02
N ASP A 350 9.25 14.27 -22.25
CA ASP A 350 7.99 14.80 -22.77
C ASP A 350 6.76 14.32 -21.97
N VAL A 351 6.74 13.04 -21.56
CA VAL A 351 5.69 12.49 -20.68
C VAL A 351 5.73 13.17 -19.32
N LEU A 352 6.91 13.27 -18.70
CA LEU A 352 7.07 13.88 -17.38
C LEU A 352 6.69 15.36 -17.38
N ASP A 353 7.03 16.11 -18.44
CA ASP A 353 6.67 17.52 -18.62
C ASP A 353 5.15 17.69 -18.78
N ALA A 354 4.50 16.82 -19.56
CA ALA A 354 3.05 16.83 -19.70
C ALA A 354 2.34 16.57 -18.37
N LEU A 355 2.76 15.53 -17.63
CA LEU A 355 2.21 15.17 -16.33
C LEU A 355 2.54 16.18 -15.22
N ALA A 356 3.61 16.95 -15.38
CA ALA A 356 3.97 18.03 -14.47
C ALA A 356 2.99 19.22 -14.57
N ALA A 357 2.39 19.43 -15.73
CA ALA A 357 1.43 20.51 -15.97
C ALA A 357 0.04 20.19 -15.39
N ALA A 358 -0.49 19.00 -15.68
CA ALA A 358 -1.80 18.55 -15.21
C ALA A 358 -1.94 17.02 -15.33
N PRO A 359 -2.94 16.41 -14.68
CA PRO A 359 -3.35 15.05 -15.02
C PRO A 359 -3.63 14.92 -16.52
N ALA A 360 -3.11 13.87 -17.16
CA ALA A 360 -3.22 13.67 -18.61
C ALA A 360 -3.66 12.25 -18.94
N ARG A 361 -4.46 12.09 -20.00
CA ARG A 361 -4.87 10.78 -20.53
C ARG A 361 -3.77 10.18 -21.39
N VAL A 362 -3.70 8.86 -21.42
CA VAL A 362 -2.81 8.13 -22.34
C VAL A 362 -3.02 8.57 -23.79
N ARG A 363 -4.26 8.80 -24.25
CA ARG A 363 -4.51 9.33 -25.61
C ARG A 363 -3.87 10.68 -25.89
N ASP A 364 -3.88 11.58 -24.90
CA ASP A 364 -3.38 12.94 -25.07
C ASP A 364 -1.85 12.93 -25.07
N LEU A 365 -1.26 12.08 -24.23
CA LEU A 365 0.19 11.82 -24.25
C LEU A 365 0.61 11.26 -25.61
N LEU A 366 -0.06 10.23 -26.14
CA LEU A 366 0.28 9.65 -27.45
C LEU A 366 0.12 10.62 -28.63
N SER A 367 -0.67 11.69 -28.48
CA SER A 367 -0.81 12.72 -29.51
C SER A 367 0.43 13.62 -29.64
N ARG A 368 1.37 13.53 -28.69
CA ARG A 368 2.59 14.34 -28.67
C ARG A 368 3.60 13.83 -29.70
N PRO A 369 4.31 14.72 -30.43
CA PRO A 369 5.25 14.31 -31.48
C PRO A 369 6.37 13.37 -31.01
N ALA A 370 6.90 13.57 -29.80
CA ALA A 370 7.97 12.74 -29.23
C ALA A 370 7.54 11.30 -28.91
N LEU A 371 6.22 11.05 -28.86
CA LEU A 371 5.63 9.73 -28.60
C LEU A 371 5.05 9.10 -29.88
N GLY A 372 5.27 9.75 -31.04
CA GLY A 372 4.82 9.27 -32.34
C GLY A 372 5.40 7.90 -32.67
N GLY A 373 4.55 6.87 -32.70
CA GLY A 373 4.92 5.49 -33.00
C GLY A 373 4.85 4.53 -31.80
N LEU A 374 4.65 5.02 -30.58
CA LEU A 374 4.35 4.16 -29.44
C LEU A 374 2.89 3.73 -29.44
N ASP A 375 2.64 2.48 -29.05
CA ASP A 375 1.28 2.02 -28.80
C ASP A 375 0.83 2.36 -27.36
N SER A 376 -0.48 2.28 -27.12
CA SER A 376 -1.06 2.58 -25.81
C SER A 376 -0.66 1.60 -24.71
N ALA A 377 -0.31 0.36 -25.06
CA ALA A 377 0.11 -0.64 -24.08
C ALA A 377 1.53 -0.35 -23.57
N ALA A 378 2.46 -0.02 -24.46
CA ALA A 378 3.84 0.34 -24.14
C ALA A 378 3.93 1.59 -23.25
N LEU A 379 3.16 2.64 -23.58
CA LEU A 379 3.10 3.83 -22.73
C LEU A 379 2.46 3.52 -21.37
N HIS A 380 1.39 2.72 -21.34
CA HIS A 380 0.75 2.32 -20.09
C HIS A 380 1.69 1.47 -19.21
N GLU A 381 2.43 0.51 -19.77
CA GLU A 381 3.45 -0.25 -19.05
C GLU A 381 4.55 0.64 -18.48
N ALA A 382 5.02 1.64 -19.24
CA ALA A 382 5.99 2.59 -18.75
C ALA A 382 5.46 3.39 -17.54
N LEU A 383 4.20 3.82 -17.57
CA LEU A 383 3.56 4.52 -16.47
C LEU A 383 3.37 3.60 -15.24
N MET A 384 3.02 2.33 -15.45
CA MET A 384 2.97 1.34 -14.37
C MET A 384 4.34 1.11 -13.70
N LEU A 385 5.43 1.12 -14.48
CA LEU A 385 6.79 1.04 -13.93
C LEU A 385 7.14 2.28 -13.10
N LEU A 386 6.90 3.49 -13.62
CA LEU A 386 7.15 4.73 -12.88
C LEU A 386 6.32 4.83 -11.60
N ALA A 387 5.12 4.27 -11.59
CA ALA A 387 4.25 4.22 -10.40
C ALA A 387 4.82 3.37 -9.27
N SER A 388 5.68 2.38 -9.57
CA SER A 388 6.34 1.58 -8.51
C SER A 388 7.42 2.33 -7.74
N SER A 389 7.81 3.51 -8.21
CA SER A 389 8.78 4.39 -7.55
C SER A 389 8.14 5.73 -7.14
N ASP A 390 6.81 5.75 -7.02
CA ASP A 390 6.01 6.92 -6.63
C ASP A 390 6.28 8.18 -7.46
N VAL A 391 6.75 8.01 -8.71
CA VAL A 391 7.00 9.14 -9.63
C VAL A 391 5.70 9.62 -10.25
N VAL A 392 4.83 8.69 -10.63
CA VAL A 392 3.50 8.95 -11.20
C VAL A 392 2.44 8.15 -10.45
N MET A 393 1.20 8.62 -10.49
CA MET A 393 0.05 7.90 -9.95
C MET A 393 -1.06 7.83 -11.00
N PRO A 394 -1.88 6.75 -11.02
CA PRO A 394 -3.16 6.78 -11.71
C PRO A 394 -4.00 7.94 -11.16
N ALA A 395 -4.55 8.77 -12.04
CA ALA A 395 -5.42 9.87 -11.67
C ALA A 395 -6.89 9.44 -11.74
N LEU A 396 -7.73 10.04 -10.90
CA LEU A 396 -9.17 9.89 -10.98
C LEU A 396 -9.72 10.71 -12.17
N PRO A 397 -10.74 10.19 -12.88
CA PRO A 397 -11.49 10.97 -13.84
C PRO A 397 -12.00 12.29 -13.23
N ALA A 398 -12.07 13.34 -14.04
CA ALA A 398 -12.46 14.69 -13.60
C ALA A 398 -13.75 14.74 -12.77
N ALA A 399 -14.77 13.95 -13.13
CA ALA A 399 -16.03 13.88 -12.38
C ALA A 399 -15.85 13.36 -10.95
N LEU A 400 -15.02 12.32 -10.77
CA LEU A 400 -14.71 11.77 -9.45
C LEU A 400 -13.84 12.74 -8.63
N ARG A 401 -12.85 13.41 -9.25
CA ARG A 401 -12.06 14.46 -8.59
C ARG A 401 -12.93 15.59 -8.08
N ALA A 402 -13.88 16.06 -8.90
CA ALA A 402 -14.80 17.11 -8.52
C ALA A 402 -15.67 16.71 -7.32
N ALA A 403 -16.18 15.48 -7.30
CA ALA A 403 -16.97 14.96 -6.18
C ALA A 403 -16.13 14.79 -4.89
N ALA A 404 -14.89 14.33 -5.02
CA ALA A 404 -14.00 14.04 -3.90
C ALA A 404 -13.38 15.29 -3.26
N ARG A 405 -13.37 16.44 -3.95
CA ARG A 405 -12.66 17.66 -3.53
C ARG A 405 -12.94 18.07 -2.08
N ALA A 406 -14.20 18.27 -1.71
CA ALA A 406 -14.55 18.75 -0.38
C ALA A 406 -14.27 17.69 0.73
N PRO A 407 -14.67 16.41 0.57
CA PRO A 407 -14.31 15.36 1.53
C PRO A 407 -12.79 15.15 1.70
N VAL A 408 -12.02 15.20 0.61
CA VAL A 408 -10.55 15.09 0.63
C VAL A 408 -9.93 16.25 1.40
N GLN A 409 -10.39 17.49 1.15
CA GLN A 409 -9.91 18.67 1.87
C GLN A 409 -10.24 18.58 3.38
N ALA A 410 -11.44 18.10 3.73
CA ALA A 410 -11.83 17.91 5.12
C ALA A 410 -10.98 16.82 5.82
N PHE A 411 -10.74 15.69 5.14
CA PHE A 411 -9.85 14.64 5.63
C PHE A 411 -8.42 15.14 5.84
N ASN A 412 -7.85 15.84 4.85
CA ASN A 412 -6.50 16.39 4.95
C ASN A 412 -6.39 17.44 6.06
N ALA A 413 -7.41 18.27 6.26
CA ALA A 413 -7.46 19.22 7.36
C ALA A 413 -7.48 18.52 8.72
N ALA A 414 -8.23 17.42 8.87
CA ALA A 414 -8.25 16.62 10.10
C ALA A 414 -6.87 15.98 10.40
N VAL A 415 -6.19 15.44 9.39
CA VAL A 415 -4.82 14.91 9.52
C VAL A 415 -3.83 16.02 9.90
N LEU A 416 -3.87 17.17 9.23
CA LEU A 416 -3.02 18.32 9.53
C LEU A 416 -3.25 18.87 10.95
N ALA A 417 -4.49 18.81 11.45
CA ALA A 417 -4.83 19.24 12.80
C ALA A 417 -4.13 18.39 13.88
N ARG A 418 -3.97 17.08 13.61
CA ARG A 418 -3.26 16.10 14.47
C ARG A 418 -1.74 16.24 14.43
N GLY A 419 -1.20 16.81 13.34
CA GLY A 419 0.22 17.18 13.26
C GLY A 419 1.19 16.00 13.22
N GLY A 420 0.70 14.78 12.97
CA GLY A 420 1.50 13.57 12.79
C GLY A 420 2.11 12.97 14.05
N SER A 421 1.85 13.51 15.24
CA SER A 421 2.36 12.98 16.51
C SER A 421 1.67 11.67 16.93
N ASP A 422 0.44 11.46 16.46
CA ASP A 422 -0.29 10.20 16.61
C ASP A 422 0.19 9.11 15.63
N GLY A 423 1.05 9.45 14.67
CA GLY A 423 1.57 8.55 13.64
C GLY A 423 0.88 8.70 12.29
N THR A 424 -0.29 9.35 12.20
CA THR A 424 -0.96 9.54 10.90
C THR A 424 -0.35 10.70 10.14
N ARG A 425 0.30 10.37 9.03
CA ARG A 425 1.07 11.32 8.23
C ARG A 425 0.72 11.35 6.74
N HIS A 426 -0.42 10.75 6.38
CA HIS A 426 -0.81 10.56 5.00
C HIS A 426 -1.85 11.62 4.59
N LEU A 427 -1.53 12.41 3.58
CA LEU A 427 -2.47 13.36 2.97
C LEU A 427 -2.94 12.81 1.62
N VAL A 428 -4.25 12.85 1.39
CA VAL A 428 -4.88 12.38 0.15
C VAL A 428 -4.70 13.41 -0.96
N SER A 429 -4.23 12.95 -2.11
CA SER A 429 -4.27 13.67 -3.36
C SER A 429 -5.66 13.56 -3.97
N GLY A 430 -6.42 14.66 -4.02
CA GLY A 430 -7.71 14.69 -4.73
C GLY A 430 -7.58 14.36 -6.22
N ALA A 431 -6.38 14.53 -6.80
CA ALA A 431 -6.12 14.17 -8.19
C ALA A 431 -6.09 12.65 -8.45
N SER A 432 -5.57 11.84 -7.52
CA SER A 432 -5.43 10.39 -7.67
C SER A 432 -6.35 9.57 -6.77
N GLY A 433 -6.92 10.18 -5.73
CA GLY A 433 -7.58 9.44 -4.65
C GLY A 433 -6.61 8.57 -3.85
N LEU A 434 -5.30 8.84 -3.95
CA LEU A 434 -4.25 8.14 -3.20
C LEU A 434 -3.62 9.06 -2.17
N ALA A 435 -3.15 8.51 -1.05
CA ALA A 435 -2.46 9.27 -0.03
C ALA A 435 -0.93 9.16 -0.16
N VAL A 436 -0.24 10.24 0.19
CA VAL A 436 1.22 10.35 0.22
C VAL A 436 1.65 10.64 1.65
N GLU A 437 2.70 9.97 2.11
CA GLU A 437 3.26 10.20 3.44
C GLU A 437 4.09 11.49 3.49
N TRP A 438 3.98 12.21 4.60
CA TRP A 438 4.73 13.43 4.89
C TRP A 438 5.49 13.30 6.21
N SER A 439 6.60 14.01 6.37
CA SER A 439 7.22 14.13 7.69
C SER A 439 6.38 15.03 8.61
N ALA A 440 6.45 14.83 9.93
CA ALA A 440 5.74 15.68 10.88
C ALA A 440 6.06 17.18 10.70
N PRO A 441 7.33 17.60 10.51
CA PRO A 441 7.65 18.99 10.19
C PRO A 441 7.02 19.48 8.87
N ALA A 442 6.87 18.61 7.87
CA ALA A 442 6.22 18.97 6.61
C ALA A 442 4.71 19.22 6.79
N LEU A 443 4.03 18.42 7.63
CA LEU A 443 2.62 18.66 7.97
C LEU A 443 2.42 20.01 8.67
N TRP A 444 3.29 20.35 9.63
CA TRP A 444 3.26 21.64 10.30
C TRP A 444 3.48 22.80 9.33
N GLN A 445 4.45 22.66 8.42
CA GLN A 445 4.71 23.66 7.38
C GLN A 445 3.51 23.85 6.44
N ILE A 446 2.86 22.76 6.03
CA ILE A 446 1.65 22.79 5.19
C ILE A 446 0.52 23.55 5.92
N ARG A 447 0.28 23.22 7.18
CA ARG A 447 -0.75 23.85 8.01
C ARG A 447 -0.49 25.34 8.22
N ALA A 448 0.75 25.71 8.57
CA ALA A 448 1.14 27.11 8.73
C ALA A 448 0.98 27.89 7.41
N ALA A 449 1.35 27.29 6.29
CA ALA A 449 1.19 27.93 4.97
C ALA A 449 -0.29 28.18 4.60
N GLN A 450 -1.22 27.31 5.00
CA GLN A 450 -2.65 27.53 4.81
C GLN A 450 -3.18 28.73 5.62
N ARG A 451 -2.60 29.01 6.79
CA ARG A 451 -3.03 30.10 7.68
C ARG A 451 -2.46 31.46 7.29
N HIS A 452 -1.21 31.49 6.81
CA HIS A 452 -0.47 32.73 6.59
C HIS A 452 -0.37 33.15 5.12
N ALA A 453 -1.21 32.57 4.24
CA ALA A 453 -1.42 33.00 2.85
C ALA A 453 -0.13 33.26 2.03
N GLY A 454 0.96 32.55 2.34
CA GLY A 454 2.23 32.67 1.63
C GLY A 454 3.23 33.69 2.18
N ASP A 455 3.08 34.22 3.40
CA ASP A 455 4.15 34.96 4.08
C ASP A 455 5.20 33.99 4.68
N PRO A 456 6.43 33.90 4.12
CA PRO A 456 7.46 32.99 4.61
C PRO A 456 7.87 33.29 6.06
N GLN A 457 7.84 34.55 6.47
CA GLN A 457 8.27 35.00 7.80
C GLN A 457 7.23 34.65 8.87
N ALA A 458 5.94 34.72 8.53
CA ALA A 458 4.86 34.27 9.41
C ALA A 458 4.82 32.74 9.54
N ILE A 459 5.01 32.03 8.42
CA ILE A 459 5.13 30.55 8.43
C ILE A 459 6.30 30.12 9.31
N ALA A 460 7.47 30.76 9.16
CA ALA A 460 8.64 30.46 9.97
C ALA A 460 8.42 30.68 11.47
N ARG A 461 7.74 31.77 11.85
CA ARG A 461 7.41 32.05 13.25
C ARG A 461 6.56 30.93 13.85
N GLU A 462 5.47 30.55 13.18
CA GLU A 462 4.61 29.45 13.66
C GLU A 462 5.37 28.12 13.75
N MET A 463 6.23 27.82 12.77
CA MET A 463 7.05 26.60 12.80
C MET A 463 8.07 26.59 13.95
N VAL A 464 8.77 27.71 14.20
CA VAL A 464 9.72 27.84 15.30
C VAL A 464 9.00 27.63 16.64
N ASP A 465 7.84 28.27 16.84
CA ASP A 465 7.05 28.13 18.06
C ASP A 465 6.57 26.69 18.27
N ALA A 466 6.11 26.02 17.19
CA ALA A 466 5.68 24.63 17.24
C ALA A 466 6.82 23.63 17.50
N MET A 467 8.06 24.00 17.17
CA MET A 467 9.25 23.12 17.20
C MET A 467 10.19 23.38 18.38
N GLY A 468 9.70 23.98 19.46
CA GLY A 468 10.46 24.20 20.70
C GLY A 468 11.04 25.60 20.87
N GLY A 469 10.65 26.55 20.03
CA GLY A 469 11.01 27.97 20.15
C GLY A 469 12.36 28.33 19.53
N PRO A 470 12.71 29.64 19.56
CA PRO A 470 13.88 30.18 18.85
C PRO A 470 15.23 29.77 19.47
N GLU A 471 15.22 29.19 20.67
CA GLU A 471 16.42 28.64 21.31
C GLU A 471 16.84 27.29 20.69
N VAL A 472 15.89 26.59 20.06
CA VAL A 472 16.08 25.26 19.47
C VAL A 472 16.16 25.33 17.94
N GLN A 473 15.42 26.26 17.33
CA GLN A 473 15.30 26.38 15.88
C GLN A 473 15.88 27.71 15.37
N ASP A 474 16.68 27.63 14.31
CA ASP A 474 17.16 28.80 13.58
C ASP A 474 16.03 29.40 12.72
N PHE A 475 15.65 30.63 13.06
CA PHE A 475 14.58 31.37 12.38
C PHE A 475 14.88 31.64 10.90
N ASP A 476 16.11 32.04 10.57
CA ASP A 476 16.49 32.38 9.19
C ASP A 476 16.49 31.11 8.31
N ALA A 477 16.97 29.99 8.87
CA ALA A 477 16.88 28.69 8.23
C ALA A 477 15.41 28.27 7.99
N MET A 478 14.52 28.55 8.95
CA MET A 478 13.10 28.26 8.85
C MET A 478 12.38 29.14 7.83
N ALA A 479 12.70 30.43 7.76
CA ALA A 479 12.20 31.35 6.74
C ALA A 479 12.63 30.94 5.33
N ALA A 480 13.90 30.53 5.16
CA ALA A 480 14.38 29.97 3.91
C ALA A 480 13.68 28.65 3.55
N SER A 481 13.37 27.81 4.54
CA SER A 481 12.57 26.59 4.36
C SER A 481 11.14 26.90 3.90
N ALA A 482 10.49 27.88 4.53
CA ALA A 482 9.16 28.34 4.16
C ALA A 482 9.12 28.91 2.73
N GLN A 483 10.13 29.69 2.34
CA GLN A 483 10.26 30.18 0.96
C GLN A 483 10.39 29.02 -0.03
N ARG A 484 11.26 28.03 0.24
CA ARG A 484 11.39 26.83 -0.61
C ARG A 484 10.09 26.05 -0.70
N TYR A 485 9.32 25.97 0.39
CA TYR A 485 7.99 25.36 0.38
C TYR A 485 7.06 26.08 -0.59
N LEU A 486 6.97 27.41 -0.52
CA LEU A 486 6.08 28.20 -1.38
C LEU A 486 6.47 28.12 -2.85
N ASP A 487 7.77 28.17 -3.15
CA ASP A 487 8.27 28.15 -4.52
C ASP A 487 8.13 26.78 -5.17
N ARG A 488 8.36 25.71 -4.40
CA ARG A 488 8.48 24.36 -4.95
C ARG A 488 7.33 23.44 -4.54
N ARG A 489 7.02 23.36 -3.25
CA ARG A 489 6.09 22.34 -2.70
C ARG A 489 4.62 22.75 -2.82
N ALA A 490 4.28 24.02 -2.64
CA ALA A 490 2.90 24.50 -2.79
C ALA A 490 2.34 24.29 -4.22
N PRO A 491 3.10 24.50 -5.33
CA PRO A 491 2.66 24.11 -6.67
C PRO A 491 2.34 22.61 -6.80
N LEU A 492 3.19 21.73 -6.25
CA LEU A 492 2.95 20.29 -6.24
C LEU A 492 1.65 19.94 -5.52
N LEU A 493 1.45 20.47 -4.31
CA LEU A 493 0.26 20.20 -3.52
C LEU A 493 -1.04 20.70 -4.19
N ARG A 494 -0.98 21.83 -4.89
CA ARG A 494 -2.10 22.33 -5.70
C ARG A 494 -2.40 21.41 -6.88
N ARG A 495 -1.37 20.94 -7.61
CA ARG A 495 -1.54 19.99 -8.72
C ARG A 495 -2.14 18.67 -8.26
N LEU A 496 -1.72 18.19 -7.10
CA LEU A 496 -2.23 16.97 -6.48
C LEU A 496 -3.60 17.16 -5.81
N GLU A 497 -4.15 18.38 -5.79
CA GLU A 497 -5.41 18.71 -5.12
C GLU A 497 -5.41 18.26 -3.64
N VAL A 498 -4.28 18.47 -2.95
CA VAL A 498 -4.14 18.18 -1.51
C VAL A 498 -4.69 19.32 -0.64
N LEU A 499 -4.63 20.56 -1.15
CA LEU A 499 -5.01 21.79 -0.45
C LEU A 499 -6.40 22.30 -0.83
#